data_AF-A0A5U9CSL7-F1
#
_entry.id   AF-A0A5U9CSL7-F1
#
_cell.length_a   1.000
_cell.length_b   1.000
_cell.length_c   1.000
_cell.angle_alpha   90.00
_cell.angle_beta   90.00
_cell.angle_gamma   90.00
#
_symmetry.space_group_name_H-M   'P 1'
#
loop_
_entity.id
_entity.type
_entity.pdbx_description
1 polymer ?
#
loop_
_entity_poly.entity_id
_entity_poly.type
_entity_poly.pdbx_seq_one_letter_code
_entity_poly.pdbx_strand_id
1 'polypeptide(L)'
;MQDIPQETLSETTKAEQSAKVDLWEFDLTAIGGERFFFCNEPNEKGEPLTWQGRQYEPYPIQVQDFEMNGKGASPRPNLVVANLFGLVTGMAEDLQSLV
;
A
#
# COMPACT_ATOMS: atom_id res chain seq x y z
N MET A 1 7.86 -26.79 6.49
CA MET A 1 8.87 -25.74 6.38
C MET A 1 9.01 -25.48 4.89
N GLN A 2 8.43 -24.39 4.39
CA GLN A 2 8.31 -24.14 2.95
C GLN A 2 9.68 -23.70 2.40
N ASP A 3 10.14 -24.33 1.31
CA ASP A 3 11.37 -23.97 0.61
C ASP A 3 11.32 -22.51 0.18
N ILE A 4 12.06 -21.67 0.90
CA ILE A 4 12.28 -20.27 0.52
C ILE A 4 13.25 -20.29 -0.66
N PRO A 5 12.87 -19.75 -1.84
CA PRO A 5 13.74 -19.74 -3.01
C PRO A 5 15.09 -19.06 -2.67
N GLN A 6 16.20 -19.64 -3.12
CA GLN A 6 17.55 -19.13 -2.83
C GLN A 6 17.74 -17.67 -3.28
N GLU A 7 17.02 -17.19 -4.29
CA GLU A 7 17.00 -15.78 -4.69
C GLU A 7 16.58 -14.84 -3.54
N THR A 8 15.54 -15.18 -2.78
CA THR A 8 15.12 -14.37 -1.62
C THR A 8 16.14 -14.39 -0.47
N LEU A 9 16.94 -15.45 -0.35
CA LEU A 9 18.05 -15.52 0.60
C LEU A 9 19.23 -14.63 0.16
N SER A 10 19.49 -14.56 -1.14
CA SER A 10 20.54 -13.71 -1.73
C SER A 10 20.24 -12.20 -1.60
N GLU A 11 18.98 -11.79 -1.61
CA GLU A 11 18.61 -10.38 -1.39
C GLU A 11 18.95 -9.87 0.02
N THR A 12 18.97 -10.75 1.03
CA THR A 12 19.33 -10.37 2.41
C THR A 12 20.83 -10.08 2.57
N THR A 13 21.67 -10.58 1.64
CA THR A 13 23.13 -10.46 1.67
C THR A 13 23.69 -9.41 0.70
N LYS A 14 22.85 -8.74 -0.09
CA LYS A 14 23.27 -7.62 -0.96
C LYS A 14 23.51 -6.33 -0.15
N ALA A 15 24.58 -5.62 -0.50
CA ALA A 15 24.96 -4.34 0.13
C ALA A 15 23.94 -3.22 -0.10
N GLU A 16 23.20 -3.29 -1.21
CA GLU A 16 22.03 -2.45 -1.48
C GLU A 16 20.81 -3.38 -1.53
N GLN A 17 19.85 -3.17 -0.62
CA GLN A 17 18.56 -3.86 -0.72
C GLN A 17 17.86 -3.39 -1.99
N SER A 18 17.31 -4.33 -2.77
CA SER A 18 16.37 -4.01 -3.85
C SER A 18 15.31 -3.03 -3.33
N ALA A 19 14.95 -2.02 -4.15
CA ALA A 19 13.92 -1.06 -3.81
C ALA A 19 12.67 -1.79 -3.27
N LYS A 20 12.31 -1.51 -2.02
CA LYS A 20 11.08 -2.06 -1.44
C LYS A 20 9.91 -1.39 -2.13
N VAL A 21 9.08 -2.21 -2.76
CA VAL A 21 7.88 -1.73 -3.43
C VAL A 21 6.71 -1.80 -2.44
N ASP A 22 6.12 -0.65 -2.15
CA ASP A 22 4.92 -0.56 -1.34
C ASP A 22 3.68 -0.73 -2.22
N LEU A 23 2.83 -1.70 -1.86
CA LEU A 23 1.53 -1.97 -2.48
C LEU A 23 0.43 -1.74 -1.46
N TRP A 24 -0.55 -0.90 -1.81
CA TRP A 24 -1.67 -0.54 -0.97
C TRP A 24 -2.98 -0.99 -1.57
N GLU A 25 -3.87 -1.50 -0.72
CA GLU A 25 -5.24 -1.87 -1.07
C GLU A 25 -6.19 -1.16 -0.11
N PHE A 26 -7.02 -0.28 -0.65
CA PHE A 26 -8.05 0.44 0.09
C PHE A 26 -9.40 -0.18 -0.28
N ASP A 27 -9.96 -0.98 0.62
CA ASP A 27 -11.21 -1.69 0.37
C ASP A 27 -12.40 -0.97 1.01
N LEU A 28 -13.17 -0.26 0.20
CA LEU A 28 -14.39 0.45 0.65
C LEU A 28 -15.66 -0.35 0.33
N THR A 29 -15.54 -1.60 -0.15
CA THR A 29 -16.71 -2.44 -0.52
C THR A 29 -17.65 -2.71 0.65
N ALA A 30 -17.11 -2.75 1.88
CA ALA A 30 -17.89 -2.92 3.11
C ALA A 30 -18.92 -1.80 3.34
N ILE A 31 -18.71 -0.62 2.76
CA ILE A 31 -19.56 0.56 2.89
C ILE A 31 -20.19 0.97 1.54
N GLY A 32 -20.18 0.06 0.56
CA GLY A 32 -20.78 0.30 -0.76
C GLY A 32 -19.90 1.04 -1.75
N GLY A 33 -18.64 1.34 -1.39
CA GLY A 33 -17.65 1.93 -2.28
C GLY A 33 -16.87 0.90 -3.10
N GLU A 34 -15.89 1.37 -3.86
CA GLU A 34 -15.00 0.55 -4.67
C GLU A 34 -13.71 0.19 -3.93
N ARG A 35 -12.92 -0.72 -4.52
CA ARG A 35 -11.60 -1.08 -4.02
C ARG A 35 -10.52 -0.41 -4.85
N PHE A 36 -9.60 0.30 -4.19
CA PHE A 36 -8.52 1.02 -4.85
C PHE A 36 -7.17 0.32 -4.61
N PHE A 37 -6.31 0.37 -5.62
CA PHE A 37 -5.00 -0.26 -5.62
C PHE A 37 -3.94 0.79 -5.96
N PHE A 38 -3.01 1.03 -5.03
CA PHE A 38 -1.99 2.07 -5.18
C PHE A 38 -0.59 1.55 -4.95
N CYS A 39 0.39 2.13 -5.64
CA CYS A 39 1.81 1.93 -5.37
C CYS A 39 2.51 3.29 -5.20
N ASN A 40 3.59 3.32 -4.43
CA ASN A 40 4.31 4.58 -4.19
C ASN A 40 5.11 5.04 -5.40
N GLU A 41 5.60 4.08 -6.20
CA GLU A 41 6.41 4.34 -7.38
C GLU A 41 5.86 3.57 -8.59
N PRO A 42 5.93 4.16 -9.80
CA PRO A 42 5.64 3.44 -11.03
C PRO A 42 6.70 2.36 -11.29
N ASN A 43 6.41 1.43 -12.20
CA ASN A 43 7.40 0.44 -12.62
C ASN A 43 8.56 1.10 -13.40
N GLU A 44 9.59 0.32 -13.75
CA GLU A 44 10.78 0.81 -14.48
C GLU A 44 10.47 1.48 -15.83
N LYS A 45 9.26 1.28 -16.38
CA LYS A 45 8.79 1.87 -17.64
C LYS A 45 7.97 3.15 -17.42
N GLY A 46 7.76 3.57 -16.17
CA GLY A 46 6.88 4.70 -15.84
C GLY A 46 5.39 4.34 -15.92
N GLU A 47 5.04 3.06 -15.98
CA GLU A 47 3.66 2.59 -16.08
C GLU A 47 3.15 2.09 -14.71
N PRO A 48 1.82 2.01 -14.53
CA PRO A 48 1.23 1.37 -13.36
C PRO A 48 1.77 -0.05 -13.14
N LEU A 49 1.97 -0.39 -11.87
CA LEU A 49 2.57 -1.65 -11.49
C LEU A 49 1.51 -2.75 -11.51
N THR A 50 1.73 -3.83 -12.27
CA THR A 50 0.82 -4.98 -12.27
C THR A 50 1.37 -6.10 -11.37
N TRP A 51 0.59 -6.51 -10.38
CA TRP A 51 0.95 -7.59 -9.45
C TRP A 51 -0.25 -8.52 -9.20
N GLN A 52 -0.02 -9.84 -9.31
CA GLN A 52 -1.08 -10.88 -9.26
C GLN A 52 -2.32 -10.58 -10.13
N GLY A 53 -2.11 -9.98 -11.31
CA GLY A 53 -3.19 -9.63 -12.23
C GLY A 53 -4.00 -8.39 -11.83
N ARG A 54 -3.57 -7.64 -10.82
CA ARG A 54 -4.15 -6.36 -10.41
C ARG A 54 -3.19 -5.22 -10.75
N GLN A 55 -3.74 -4.12 -11.26
CA GLN A 55 -2.99 -2.91 -11.55
C GLN A 55 -3.01 -1.98 -10.34
N TYR A 56 -1.84 -1.48 -9.96
CA TYR A 56 -1.61 -0.55 -8.87
C TYR A 56 -1.19 0.79 -9.46
N GLU A 57 -1.96 1.82 -9.17
CA GLU A 57 -1.73 3.17 -9.68
C GLU A 57 -0.70 3.91 -8.81
N PRO A 58 0.28 4.61 -9.42
CA PRO A 58 1.22 5.44 -8.67
C PRO A 58 0.49 6.56 -7.91
N TYR A 59 0.55 6.51 -6.58
CA TYR A 59 -0.10 7.51 -5.73
C TYR A 59 0.73 7.76 -4.46
N PRO A 60 1.00 9.03 -4.08
CA PRO A 60 1.81 9.31 -2.92
C PRO A 60 1.08 8.94 -1.62
N ILE A 61 1.53 7.84 -1.00
CA ILE A 61 1.00 7.30 0.24
C ILE A 61 2.15 7.00 1.20
N GLN A 62 2.04 7.47 2.43
CA GLN A 62 3.01 7.22 3.48
C GLN A 62 2.29 6.69 4.72
N VAL A 63 2.73 5.54 5.22
CA VAL A 63 2.31 5.03 6.53
C VAL A 63 3.47 5.14 7.50
N GLN A 64 3.17 5.63 8.68
CA GLN A 64 4.05 5.68 9.84
C GLN A 64 3.43 4.88 10.98
N ASP A 65 4.24 4.49 11.95
CA ASP A 65 3.80 3.81 13.18
C ASP A 65 3.10 2.46 12.92
N PHE A 66 3.44 1.78 11.81
CA PHE A 66 2.96 0.43 11.54
C PHE A 66 3.75 -0.57 12.40
N GLU A 67 3.16 -0.98 13.53
CA GLU A 67 3.72 -2.02 14.39
C GLU A 67 2.90 -3.32 14.30
N MET A 68 3.57 -4.45 14.08
CA MET A 68 2.95 -5.77 14.20
C MET A 68 3.21 -6.34 15.60
N ASN A 69 2.40 -5.92 16.58
CA ASN A 69 2.49 -6.45 17.94
C ASN A 69 1.44 -7.56 18.18
N GLY A 70 1.90 -8.78 18.50
CA GLY A 70 1.04 -9.93 18.84
C GLY A 70 0.53 -9.96 20.29
N LYS A 71 1.00 -9.06 21.17
CA LYS A 71 0.59 -8.94 22.58
C LYS A 71 0.65 -7.48 23.04
N GLY A 72 -0.49 -6.82 23.21
CA GLY A 72 -0.56 -5.46 23.75
C GLY A 72 -1.73 -4.65 23.21
N ALA A 73 -1.67 -3.33 23.39
CA ALA A 73 -2.63 -2.42 22.79
C ALA A 73 -2.55 -2.48 21.25
N SER A 74 -3.69 -2.36 20.58
CA SER A 74 -3.75 -2.33 19.12
C SER A 74 -2.85 -1.21 18.56
N PRO A 75 -2.00 -1.48 17.55
CA PRO A 75 -1.19 -0.47 16.91
C PRO A 75 -2.08 0.65 16.34
N ARG A 76 -1.60 1.89 16.40
CA ARG A 76 -2.27 3.07 15.85
C ARG A 76 -1.41 3.65 14.73
N PRO A 77 -1.48 3.07 13.51
CA PRO A 77 -0.71 3.59 12.40
C PRO A 77 -1.22 4.99 12.00
N ASN A 78 -0.30 5.84 11.57
CA ASN A 78 -0.61 7.12 10.95
C ASN A 78 -0.50 6.97 9.43
N LEU A 79 -1.60 7.14 8.72
CA LEU A 79 -1.65 7.09 7.25
C LEU A 79 -1.76 8.52 6.70
N VAL A 80 -0.79 8.91 5.89
CA VAL A 80 -0.74 10.18 5.16
C VAL A 80 -0.92 9.88 3.67
N VAL A 81 -1.95 10.47 3.07
CA VAL A 81 -2.30 10.29 1.66
C VAL A 81 -2.33 11.66 1.01
N ALA A 82 -1.69 11.82 -0.14
CA ALA A 82 -1.81 13.07 -0.89
C ALA A 82 -3.25 13.24 -1.39
N ASN A 83 -3.81 14.45 -1.33
CA ASN A 83 -5.13 14.72 -1.91
C ASN A 83 -4.99 15.25 -3.35
N LEU A 84 -4.39 14.45 -4.23
CA LEU A 84 -4.24 14.83 -5.63
C LEU A 84 -5.61 14.79 -6.31
N PHE A 85 -5.93 15.86 -7.05
CA PHE A 85 -7.18 15.99 -7.82
C PHE A 85 -8.47 15.88 -7.00
N GLY A 86 -8.41 16.09 -5.68
CA GLY A 86 -9.58 16.01 -4.80
C GLY A 86 -10.07 14.58 -4.55
N LEU A 87 -9.28 13.56 -4.88
CA LEU A 87 -9.66 12.14 -4.74
C LEU A 87 -10.06 11.80 -3.30
N VAL A 88 -9.23 12.16 -2.32
CA VAL A 88 -9.48 11.86 -0.90
C VAL A 88 -10.70 12.62 -0.39
N THR A 89 -10.87 13.87 -0.83
CA THR A 89 -12.05 14.67 -0.51
C THR A 89 -13.32 14.06 -1.08
N GLY A 90 -13.31 13.66 -2.36
CA GLY A 90 -14.44 13.00 -3.01
C GLY A 90 -14.82 11.69 -2.34
N MET A 91 -13.83 10.85 -1.97
CA MET A 91 -14.08 9.63 -1.19
C MET A 91 -14.74 9.92 0.16
N ALA A 92 -14.29 10.96 0.86
CA ALA A 92 -14.85 11.34 2.16
C ALA A 92 -16.27 11.93 2.06
N GLU A 93 -16.56 12.67 0.99
CA GLU A 93 -17.89 13.25 0.74
C GLU A 93 -18.90 12.20 0.27
N ASP A 94 -18.50 11.29 -0.62
CA ASP A 94 -19.36 10.24 -1.19
C ASP A 94 -19.80 9.21 -0.12
N LEU A 95 -18.90 8.89 0.82
CA LEU A 95 -19.14 7.93 1.89
C LEU A 95 -19.87 8.52 3.12
N GLN A 96 -20.48 9.70 2.99
CA GLN A 96 -21.26 10.39 4.02
C GLN A 96 -20.59 10.41 5.40
N SER A 97 -19.64 11.33 5.60
CA SER A 97 -19.29 11.87 6.91
C SER A 97 -18.92 10.80 7.95
N LEU A 98 -17.70 10.26 7.88
CA LEU A 98 -17.04 9.70 9.07
C LEU A 98 -16.74 10.86 10.04
N VAL A 99 -17.74 11.29 10.80
CA VAL A 99 -17.61 12.08 12.03
C VAL A 99 -18.39 11.41 13.16
#